data_AF-A0A954YHW9-F1
#
_entry.id   AF-A0A954YHW9-F1
#
_cell.length_a   1.000
_cell.length_b   1.000
_cell.length_c   1.000
_cell.angle_alpha   90.00
_cell.angle_beta   90.00
_cell.angle_gamma   90.00
#
_symmetry.space_group_name_H-M   'P 1'
#
loop_
_entity.id
_entity.type
_entity.pdbx_description
1 polymer ?
#
loop_
_entity_poly.entity_id
_entity_poly.type
_entity_poly.pdbx_seq_one_letter_code
_entity_poly.pdbx_strand_id
1 'polypeptide(L)'
;MHAKVNRSRVKRPARRAQAIVALLVGLTLLLGLGAMVWDIAMISAYQRQLDVGLEAASLAGVSQLMDRSLLDANLERLELADAGLPSAATTIERQATLARKTAARFAAENRMAGEPILLTDNPNNVADGDLVIANLADPRDLLSSPDVWSKTGPANTLIARSDHSESMGNSIAMRFGRFLGLMHVDLTVQVQASLDQRVYGFQPVDHANAPLFPLVVAPAGSPESWREQACAETLAGANDQYSVDWGSDSVTPESREILGGAFKAEPDGVPEIVLRISPGRVATGPHLISFDAAPLDEATLESQIVLGLSAADLLPLGGKFALSRDGTLDLPQPTAP
;
A
#
# COMPACT_ATOMS: atom_id res chain seq x y z
N MET A 1 65.33 29.24 75.52
CA MET A 1 65.33 28.96 74.06
C MET A 1 64.01 28.25 73.74
N HIS A 2 62.98 29.00 73.33
CA HIS A 2 61.64 28.46 73.08
C HIS A 2 61.49 28.10 71.59
N ALA A 3 61.41 26.81 71.28
CA ALA A 3 61.13 26.32 69.95
C ALA A 3 59.65 26.59 69.59
N LYS A 4 59.41 27.48 68.62
CA LYS A 4 58.10 27.67 68.00
C LYS A 4 57.73 26.42 67.20
N VAL A 5 56.84 25.59 67.75
CA VAL A 5 56.21 24.48 67.03
C VAL A 5 55.27 25.05 65.98
N ASN A 6 55.71 25.06 64.73
CA ASN A 6 54.92 25.51 63.60
C ASN A 6 53.91 24.40 63.25
N ARG A 7 52.70 24.48 63.80
CA ARG A 7 51.60 23.58 63.46
C ARG A 7 51.17 23.85 62.02
N SER A 8 51.72 23.09 61.08
CA SER A 8 51.27 23.08 59.70
C SER A 8 49.78 22.75 59.65
N ARG A 9 48.97 23.71 59.20
CA ARG A 9 47.54 23.51 58.95
C ARG A 9 47.40 22.42 57.90
N VAL A 10 46.92 21.25 58.30
CA VAL A 10 46.44 20.20 57.39
C VAL A 10 45.30 20.81 56.58
N LYS A 11 45.59 21.30 55.38
CA LYS A 11 44.56 21.67 54.40
C LYS A 11 43.75 20.40 54.17
N ARG A 12 42.42 20.46 54.31
CA ARG A 12 41.50 19.35 53.99
C ARG A 12 40.96 19.55 52.56
N PRO A 13 41.66 19.11 51.49
CA PRO A 13 41.13 19.17 50.12
C PRO A 13 40.14 18.03 49.78
N ALA A 14 39.92 17.07 50.69
CA ALA A 14 39.26 15.80 50.35
C ALA A 14 37.81 15.92 49.84
N ARG A 15 37.00 16.84 50.39
CA ARG A 15 35.56 16.90 50.06
C ARG A 15 35.27 17.43 48.65
N ARG A 16 36.09 18.36 48.14
CA ARG A 16 35.91 18.90 46.78
C ARG A 16 36.34 17.90 45.71
N ALA A 17 37.42 17.16 45.97
CA ALA A 17 37.87 16.09 45.06
C ALA A 17 36.83 14.96 44.94
N GLN A 18 36.25 14.53 46.07
CA GLN A 18 35.18 13.52 46.06
C GLN A 18 33.94 13.96 45.28
N ALA A 19 33.51 15.22 45.42
CA ALA A 19 32.38 15.75 44.68
C ALA A 19 32.64 15.78 43.16
N ILE A 20 33.85 16.14 42.73
CA ILE A 20 34.23 16.13 41.31
C ILE A 20 34.22 14.71 40.76
N VAL A 21 34.78 13.74 41.49
CA VAL A 21 34.77 12.32 41.06
C VAL A 21 33.33 11.81 40.95
N ALA A 22 32.49 12.08 41.95
CA ALA A 22 31.08 11.68 41.92
C ALA A 22 30.33 12.32 40.73
N LEU A 23 30.59 13.60 40.45
CA LEU A 23 30.00 14.30 39.30
C LEU A 23 30.44 13.69 37.98
N LEU A 24 31.72 13.37 37.81
CA LEU A 24 32.25 12.75 36.59
C LEU A 24 31.66 11.36 36.37
N VAL A 25 31.59 10.54 37.43
CA VAL A 25 30.94 9.22 37.35
C VAL A 25 29.46 9.35 37.01
N GLY A 26 28.75 10.28 37.64
CA GLY A 26 27.34 10.55 37.36
C GLY A 26 27.09 11.03 35.93
N LEU A 27 27.93 11.94 35.43
CA LEU A 27 27.85 12.44 34.06
C LEU A 27 28.09 11.32 33.05
N THR A 28 29.12 10.49 33.27
CA THR A 28 29.40 9.33 32.41
C THR A 28 28.22 8.35 32.38
N LEU A 29 27.60 8.09 33.54
CA LEU A 29 26.41 7.23 33.61
C LEU A 29 25.25 7.83 32.82
N LEU A 30 24.98 9.13 32.98
CA LEU A 30 23.91 9.82 32.24
C LEU A 30 24.15 9.81 30.73
N LEU A 31 25.39 10.03 30.29
CA LEU A 31 25.77 9.94 28.88
C LEU A 31 25.59 8.51 28.35
N GLY A 32 25.98 7.49 29.13
CA GLY A 32 25.77 6.09 28.77
C GLY A 32 24.29 5.74 28.61
N LEU A 33 23.42 6.21 29.52
CA LEU A 33 21.98 6.02 29.41
C LEU A 33 21.38 6.74 28.20
N GLY A 34 21.78 7.99 27.95
CA GLY A 34 21.33 8.74 26.77
C GLY A 34 21.75 8.06 25.46
N ALA A 35 22.96 7.51 25.42
CA ALA A 35 23.48 6.75 24.30
C ALA A 35 22.71 5.44 24.05
N MET A 36 22.32 4.73 25.12
CA MET A 36 21.48 3.53 25.02
C MET A 36 20.07 3.86 24.53
N VAL A 37 19.46 4.96 25.02
CA VAL A 37 18.15 5.43 24.54
C VAL A 37 18.19 5.75 23.05
N TRP A 38 19.29 6.35 22.58
CA TRP A 38 19.50 6.61 21.15
C TRP A 38 19.52 5.33 20.31
N ASP A 39 20.28 4.32 20.73
CA ASP A 39 20.33 3.03 20.00
C ASP A 39 18.96 2.35 19.98
N ILE A 40 18.21 2.35 21.10
CA ILE A 40 16.85 1.81 21.15
C ILE A 40 15.93 2.56 20.17
N ALA A 41 15.97 3.89 20.19
CA ALA A 41 15.15 4.71 19.29
C ALA A 41 15.47 4.43 17.81
N MET A 42 16.76 4.24 17.48
CA MET A 42 17.20 3.88 16.14
C MET A 42 16.67 2.50 15.72
N ILE A 43 16.75 1.49 16.60
CA ILE A 43 16.23 0.14 16.33
C ILE A 43 14.72 0.19 16.11
N SER A 44 13.98 0.92 16.95
CA SER A 44 12.53 1.09 16.76
C SER A 44 12.18 1.81 15.46
N ALA A 45 13.00 2.78 15.03
CA ALA A 45 12.82 3.45 13.75
C ALA A 45 13.05 2.50 12.56
N TYR A 46 14.08 1.64 12.64
CA TYR A 46 14.36 0.64 11.60
C TYR A 46 13.27 -0.44 11.53
N GLN A 47 12.79 -0.92 12.69
CA GLN A 47 11.68 -1.85 12.75
C GLN A 47 10.45 -1.28 12.04
N ARG A 48 10.08 -0.02 12.33
CA ARG A 48 8.95 0.64 11.65
C ARG A 48 9.17 0.81 10.14
N GLN A 49 10.40 1.10 9.71
CA GLN A 49 10.72 1.19 8.27
C GLN A 49 10.55 -0.16 7.57
N LEU A 50 10.98 -1.25 8.22
CA LEU A 50 10.76 -2.61 7.73
C LEU A 50 9.28 -2.96 7.71
N ASP A 51 8.53 -2.68 8.79
CA ASP A 51 7.08 -2.93 8.87
C ASP A 51 6.36 -2.30 7.65
N VAL A 52 6.55 -0.99 7.44
CA VAL A 52 5.90 -0.25 6.34
C VAL A 52 6.33 -0.79 4.96
N GLY A 53 7.62 -1.10 4.79
CA GLY A 53 8.12 -1.65 3.53
C GLY A 53 7.57 -3.04 3.21
N LEU A 54 7.43 -3.88 4.24
CA LEU A 54 6.86 -5.23 4.12
C LEU A 54 5.33 -5.21 3.99
N GLU A 55 4.63 -4.24 4.59
CA GLU A 55 3.21 -3.98 4.35
C GLU A 55 2.96 -3.60 2.88
N ALA A 56 3.71 -2.62 2.35
CA ALA A 56 3.61 -2.23 0.95
C ALA A 56 3.92 -3.41 0.01
N ALA A 57 4.99 -4.16 0.29
CA ALA A 57 5.38 -5.33 -0.50
C ALA A 57 4.32 -6.45 -0.45
N SER A 58 3.81 -6.78 0.73
CA SER A 58 2.81 -7.83 0.91
C SER A 58 1.48 -7.48 0.25
N LEU A 59 1.01 -6.23 0.38
CA LEU A 59 -0.18 -5.73 -0.29
C LEU A 59 -0.04 -5.77 -1.81
N ALA A 60 1.07 -5.25 -2.35
CA ALA A 60 1.33 -5.25 -3.80
C ALA A 60 1.50 -6.65 -4.37
N GLY A 61 2.06 -7.58 -3.58
CA GLY A 61 2.17 -8.98 -3.98
C GLY A 61 0.82 -9.70 -3.93
N VAL A 62 0.03 -9.51 -2.87
CA VAL A 62 -1.32 -10.11 -2.74
C VAL A 62 -2.26 -9.64 -3.84
N SER A 63 -2.16 -8.39 -4.32
CA SER A 63 -3.00 -7.94 -5.43
C SER A 63 -2.79 -8.75 -6.72
N GLN A 64 -1.64 -9.40 -6.89
CA GLN A 64 -1.36 -10.30 -8.02
C GLN A 64 -1.97 -11.70 -7.83
N LEU A 65 -2.37 -12.06 -6.61
CA LEU A 65 -3.14 -13.28 -6.31
C LEU A 65 -4.65 -13.09 -6.55
N MET A 66 -5.09 -11.87 -6.84
CA MET A 66 -6.46 -11.63 -7.25
C MET A 66 -6.70 -12.32 -8.58
N ASP A 67 -7.74 -13.15 -8.65
CA ASP A 67 -8.06 -13.91 -9.85
C ASP A 67 -8.56 -12.97 -10.96
N ARG A 68 -7.61 -12.45 -11.73
CA ARG A 68 -7.90 -11.63 -12.92
C ARG A 68 -8.48 -12.45 -14.07
N SER A 69 -8.52 -13.78 -14.00
CA SER A 69 -9.11 -14.57 -15.09
C SER A 69 -10.59 -14.27 -15.31
N LEU A 70 -11.29 -13.75 -14.29
CA LEU A 70 -12.66 -13.25 -14.40
C LEU A 70 -12.76 -11.90 -15.13
N LEU A 71 -11.71 -11.08 -15.12
CA LEU A 71 -11.65 -9.78 -15.79
C LEU A 71 -11.01 -9.88 -17.20
N ASP A 72 -10.06 -10.80 -17.37
CA ASP A 72 -9.08 -10.77 -18.45
C ASP A 72 -9.08 -12.02 -19.35
N ALA A 73 -10.24 -12.64 -19.58
CA ALA A 73 -10.37 -13.73 -20.56
C ALA A 73 -9.82 -13.34 -21.96
N ASN A 74 -9.71 -12.05 -22.27
CA ASN A 74 -9.09 -11.53 -23.50
C ASN A 74 -7.66 -10.98 -23.33
N LEU A 75 -7.26 -10.54 -22.12
CA LEU A 75 -5.97 -9.90 -21.85
C LEU A 75 -4.86 -10.91 -21.56
N GLU A 76 -5.21 -12.09 -21.04
CA GLU A 76 -4.28 -13.19 -20.76
C GLU A 76 -3.41 -13.51 -22.00
N ARG A 77 -3.97 -13.39 -23.20
CA ARG A 77 -3.29 -13.71 -24.48
C ARG A 77 -2.15 -12.76 -24.86
N LEU A 78 -2.15 -11.51 -24.36
CA LEU A 78 -1.17 -10.48 -24.71
C LEU A 78 0.00 -10.43 -23.72
N GLU A 79 -0.27 -10.51 -22.41
CA GLU A 79 0.79 -10.54 -21.38
C GLU A 79 1.58 -11.86 -21.38
N LEU A 80 0.97 -12.95 -21.88
CA LEU A 80 1.58 -14.29 -22.01
C LEU A 80 2.88 -14.30 -22.84
N ALA A 81 3.09 -13.32 -23.72
CA ALA A 81 4.28 -13.26 -24.58
C ALA A 81 5.48 -12.57 -23.92
N ASP A 82 5.26 -11.64 -22.97
CA ASP A 82 6.29 -10.70 -22.51
C ASP A 82 6.99 -11.16 -21.20
N ALA A 83 6.30 -11.94 -20.36
CA ALA A 83 6.82 -12.34 -19.05
C ALA A 83 7.82 -13.52 -19.07
N GLY A 84 8.05 -14.17 -20.23
CA GLY A 84 9.00 -15.28 -20.37
C GLY A 84 8.69 -16.52 -19.51
N LEU A 85 7.46 -16.68 -19.03
CA LEU A 85 7.05 -17.77 -18.15
C LEU A 85 6.78 -19.06 -18.94
N PRO A 86 7.11 -20.25 -18.40
CA PRO A 86 6.89 -21.51 -19.08
C PRO A 86 5.39 -21.79 -19.28
N SER A 87 5.01 -22.13 -20.51
CA SER A 87 3.62 -22.41 -20.94
C SER A 87 2.92 -23.57 -20.19
N ALA A 88 3.63 -24.30 -19.33
CA ALA A 88 3.11 -25.47 -18.61
C ALA A 88 2.72 -25.19 -17.15
N ALA A 89 3.01 -24.01 -16.61
CA ALA A 89 2.65 -23.66 -15.23
C ALA A 89 1.14 -23.39 -15.11
N THR A 90 0.52 -23.85 -14.03
CA THR A 90 -0.88 -23.51 -13.74
C THR A 90 -1.02 -21.98 -13.57
N THR A 91 -2.19 -21.42 -13.87
CA THR A 91 -2.44 -19.96 -13.69
C THR A 91 -2.09 -19.49 -12.28
N ILE A 92 -2.36 -20.31 -11.26
CA ILE A 92 -2.04 -20.00 -9.86
C ILE A 92 -0.53 -19.98 -9.61
N GLU A 93 0.26 -20.90 -10.17
CA GLU A 93 1.73 -20.85 -10.05
C GLU A 93 2.34 -19.63 -10.71
N ARG A 94 1.76 -19.18 -11.84
CA ARG A 94 2.15 -17.93 -12.52
C ARG A 94 1.83 -16.73 -11.64
N GLN A 95 0.60 -16.64 -11.11
CA GLN A 95 0.19 -15.59 -10.17
C GLN A 95 1.06 -15.57 -8.92
N ALA A 96 1.35 -16.72 -8.31
CA ALA A 96 2.25 -16.85 -7.17
C ALA A 96 3.68 -16.36 -7.48
N THR A 97 4.18 -16.61 -8.69
CA THR A 97 5.49 -16.10 -9.13
C THR A 97 5.46 -14.59 -9.34
N LEU A 98 4.41 -14.06 -9.98
CA LEU A 98 4.23 -12.63 -10.19
C LEU A 98 4.05 -11.87 -8.87
N ALA A 99 3.28 -12.43 -7.93
CA ALA A 99 3.07 -11.90 -6.59
C ALA A 99 4.40 -11.71 -5.84
N ARG A 100 5.28 -12.71 -5.88
CA ARG A 100 6.58 -12.65 -5.20
C ARG A 100 7.51 -11.64 -5.86
N LYS A 101 7.62 -11.63 -7.19
CA LYS A 101 8.41 -10.63 -7.92
C LYS A 101 7.92 -9.20 -7.65
N THR A 102 6.60 -9.00 -7.63
CA THR A 102 6.00 -7.70 -7.34
C THR A 102 6.30 -7.27 -5.91
N ALA A 103 6.13 -8.16 -4.93
CA ALA A 103 6.47 -7.90 -3.54
C ALA A 103 7.96 -7.55 -3.38
N ALA A 104 8.87 -8.32 -3.99
CA ALA A 104 10.31 -8.05 -3.95
C ALA A 104 10.67 -6.68 -4.56
N ARG A 105 10.02 -6.30 -5.67
CA ARG A 105 10.19 -4.98 -6.30
C ARG A 105 9.76 -3.85 -5.36
N PHE A 106 8.55 -3.93 -4.81
CA PHE A 106 8.02 -2.92 -3.89
C PHE A 106 8.83 -2.85 -2.58
N ALA A 107 9.35 -3.98 -2.09
CA ALA A 107 10.27 -3.99 -0.96
C ALA A 107 11.55 -3.21 -1.29
N ALA A 108 12.15 -3.44 -2.46
CA ALA A 108 13.39 -2.78 -2.89
C ALA A 108 13.24 -1.26 -3.12
N GLU A 109 12.03 -0.79 -3.44
CA GLU A 109 11.71 0.65 -3.52
C GLU A 109 11.63 1.31 -2.13
N ASN A 110 11.29 0.53 -1.10
CA ASN A 110 11.33 0.97 0.29
C ASN A 110 12.74 0.84 0.87
N ARG A 111 13.04 1.69 1.86
CA ARG A 111 14.39 1.76 2.46
C ARG A 111 14.36 1.61 3.97
N MET A 112 15.30 0.81 4.48
CA MET A 112 15.65 0.74 5.89
C MET A 112 17.05 1.33 6.07
N ALA A 113 17.19 2.33 6.93
CA ALA A 113 18.48 3.00 7.17
C ALA A 113 19.16 3.57 5.90
N GLY A 114 18.38 3.83 4.85
CA GLY A 114 18.88 4.30 3.54
C GLY A 114 19.19 3.19 2.54
N GLU A 115 19.19 1.92 2.95
CA GLU A 115 19.42 0.76 2.07
C GLU A 115 18.08 0.14 1.61
N PRO A 116 18.01 -0.42 0.38
CA PRO A 116 16.80 -1.08 -0.11
C PRO A 116 16.51 -2.36 0.69
N ILE A 117 15.23 -2.67 0.89
CA ILE A 117 14.81 -3.93 1.52
C ILE A 117 14.88 -5.04 0.46
N LEU A 118 15.83 -5.95 0.61
CA LEU A 118 16.02 -7.06 -0.32
C LEU A 118 15.32 -8.31 0.20
N LEU A 119 14.35 -8.81 -0.57
CA LEU A 119 13.62 -10.05 -0.28
C LEU A 119 13.91 -11.09 -1.35
N THR A 120 14.06 -12.35 -0.95
CA THR A 120 14.21 -13.47 -1.88
C THR A 120 12.85 -13.99 -2.36
N ASP A 121 12.73 -14.22 -3.67
CA ASP A 121 11.50 -14.72 -4.32
C ASP A 121 11.06 -16.12 -3.84
N ASN A 122 11.87 -16.83 -3.04
CA ASN A 122 11.56 -18.14 -2.45
C ASN A 122 10.81 -19.10 -3.41
N PRO A 123 11.38 -19.47 -4.58
CA PRO A 123 10.67 -20.16 -5.67
C PRO A 123 9.95 -21.45 -5.24
N ASN A 124 10.48 -22.12 -4.21
CA ASN A 124 9.95 -23.37 -3.67
C ASN A 124 8.87 -23.20 -2.60
N ASN A 125 8.52 -21.96 -2.23
CA ASN A 125 7.53 -21.64 -1.21
C ASN A 125 7.84 -22.29 0.15
N VAL A 126 9.13 -22.30 0.54
CA VAL A 126 9.56 -22.79 1.84
C VAL A 126 8.95 -21.91 2.92
N ALA A 127 8.43 -22.49 4.01
CA ALA A 127 7.79 -21.75 5.11
C ALA A 127 8.69 -20.67 5.73
N ASP A 128 10.00 -20.89 5.70
CA ASP A 128 11.03 -19.97 6.19
C ASP A 128 11.68 -19.15 5.06
N GLY A 129 10.98 -18.90 3.96
CA GLY A 129 11.45 -17.93 2.97
C GLY A 129 11.04 -16.50 3.31
N ASP A 130 11.64 -15.53 2.62
CA ASP A 130 11.30 -14.12 2.78
C ASP A 130 9.90 -13.80 2.22
N LEU A 131 9.52 -14.48 1.14
CA LEU A 131 8.21 -14.33 0.52
C LEU A 131 7.50 -15.69 0.47
N VAL A 132 6.42 -15.83 1.22
CA VAL A 132 5.66 -17.09 1.32
C VAL A 132 4.23 -16.85 0.86
N ILE A 133 3.80 -17.63 -0.13
CA ILE A 133 2.40 -17.72 -0.54
C ILE A 133 1.68 -18.69 0.38
N ALA A 134 0.53 -18.27 0.87
CA ALA A 134 -0.27 -19.03 1.80
C ALA A 134 -1.76 -18.91 1.47
N ASN A 135 -2.56 -19.71 2.16
CA ASN A 135 -4.00 -19.67 2.09
C ASN A 135 -4.58 -19.43 3.48
N LEU A 136 -5.41 -18.40 3.60
CA LEU A 136 -6.18 -18.10 4.80
C LEU A 136 -7.64 -18.39 4.51
N ALA A 137 -8.20 -19.42 5.14
CA ALA A 137 -9.55 -19.89 4.88
C ALA A 137 -10.62 -18.83 5.21
N ASP A 138 -10.41 -18.07 6.28
CA ASP A 138 -11.25 -16.93 6.65
C ASP A 138 -10.40 -15.68 6.93
N PRO A 139 -10.26 -14.77 5.96
CA PRO A 139 -9.52 -13.51 6.16
C PRO A 139 -10.07 -12.58 7.23
N ARG A 140 -11.25 -12.85 7.80
CA ARG A 140 -11.83 -12.07 8.92
C ARG A 140 -11.42 -12.62 10.28
N ASP A 141 -10.94 -13.86 10.35
CA ASP A 141 -10.41 -14.43 11.57
C ASP A 141 -8.94 -14.04 11.75
N LEU A 142 -8.73 -12.94 12.46
CA LEU A 142 -7.39 -12.40 12.78
C LEU A 142 -6.53 -13.35 13.63
N LEU A 143 -7.12 -14.40 14.23
CA LEU A 143 -6.40 -15.38 15.02
C LEU A 143 -6.01 -16.62 14.20
N SER A 144 -6.61 -16.80 13.02
CA SER A 144 -6.29 -17.92 12.15
C SER A 144 -4.90 -17.74 11.52
N SER A 145 -4.10 -18.81 11.55
CA SER A 145 -2.82 -18.83 10.88
C SER A 145 -3.01 -19.32 9.45
N PRO A 146 -2.41 -18.66 8.44
CA PRO A 146 -2.51 -19.11 7.06
C PRO A 146 -1.71 -20.39 6.84
N ASP A 147 -2.26 -21.30 6.05
CA ASP A 147 -1.57 -22.54 5.65
C ASP A 147 -0.63 -22.23 4.48
N VAL A 148 0.64 -22.61 4.58
CA VAL A 148 1.60 -22.45 3.48
C VAL A 148 1.07 -23.19 2.24
N TRP A 149 1.00 -22.48 1.12
CA TRP A 149 0.35 -22.99 -0.07
C TRP A 149 1.15 -24.16 -0.67
N SER A 150 0.49 -25.32 -0.78
CA SER A 150 1.07 -26.58 -1.26
C SER A 150 1.20 -26.68 -2.78
N LYS A 151 1.13 -25.55 -3.50
CA LYS A 151 1.02 -25.46 -4.96
C LYS A 151 -0.27 -26.09 -5.53
N THR A 152 -1.23 -26.37 -4.67
CA THR A 152 -2.53 -26.94 -5.00
C THR A 152 -3.61 -26.21 -4.21
N GLY A 153 -4.77 -25.99 -4.84
CA GLY A 153 -5.88 -25.25 -4.21
C GLY A 153 -5.66 -23.73 -4.17
N PRO A 154 -6.49 -23.01 -3.39
CA PRO A 154 -6.50 -21.55 -3.37
C PRO A 154 -5.21 -20.97 -2.76
N ALA A 155 -4.84 -19.80 -3.25
CA ALA A 155 -3.77 -18.97 -2.71
C ALA A 155 -4.28 -17.53 -2.64
N ASN A 156 -4.41 -16.98 -1.43
CA ASN A 156 -4.98 -15.65 -1.21
C ASN A 156 -4.15 -14.79 -0.25
N THR A 157 -3.04 -15.31 0.26
CA THR A 157 -2.23 -14.65 1.29
C THR A 157 -0.77 -14.61 0.86
N LEU A 158 -0.12 -13.48 1.11
CA LEU A 158 1.32 -13.34 0.98
C LEU A 158 1.89 -12.87 2.32
N ILE A 159 2.88 -13.63 2.79
CA ILE A 159 3.66 -13.32 3.98
C ILE A 159 5.01 -12.81 3.50
N ALA A 160 5.35 -11.59 3.90
CA ALA A 160 6.66 -10.98 3.66
C ALA A 160 7.43 -10.94 4.97
N ARG A 161 8.66 -11.46 4.95
CA ARG A 161 9.54 -11.58 6.10
C ARG A 161 10.92 -11.03 5.74
N SER A 162 11.47 -10.21 6.62
CA SER A 162 12.85 -9.75 6.52
C SER A 162 13.58 -10.13 7.79
N ASP A 163 14.71 -10.82 7.65
CA ASP A 163 15.59 -11.17 8.76
C ASP A 163 16.93 -10.43 8.64
N HIS A 164 17.21 -9.60 9.64
CA HIS A 164 18.47 -8.90 9.82
C HIS A 164 19.20 -9.52 11.00
N SER A 165 20.04 -10.52 10.74
CA SER A 165 20.70 -11.30 11.80
C SER A 165 22.20 -11.47 11.56
N GLU A 166 22.95 -11.74 12.62
CA GLU A 166 24.40 -11.97 12.51
C GLU A 166 24.71 -13.19 11.65
N SER A 167 23.86 -14.23 11.70
CA SER A 167 23.97 -15.42 10.84
C SER A 167 23.79 -15.13 9.35
N MET A 168 23.01 -14.11 9.02
CA MET A 168 22.77 -13.66 7.63
C MET A 168 23.78 -12.59 7.19
N GLY A 169 24.63 -12.12 8.11
CA GLY A 169 25.65 -11.11 7.83
C GLY A 169 25.10 -9.70 7.58
N ASN A 170 23.84 -9.44 7.96
CA ASN A 170 23.13 -8.20 7.70
C ASN A 170 22.49 -7.60 8.97
N SER A 171 23.00 -7.96 10.15
CA SER A 171 22.53 -7.45 11.44
C SER A 171 22.72 -5.94 11.59
N ILE A 172 21.89 -5.32 12.45
CA ILE A 172 21.93 -3.89 12.69
C ILE A 172 23.05 -3.58 13.68
N ALA A 173 24.04 -2.80 13.25
CA ALA A 173 25.12 -2.36 14.12
C ALA A 173 24.62 -1.34 15.16
N MET A 174 24.88 -1.60 16.44
CA MET A 174 24.63 -0.62 17.50
C MET A 174 25.74 0.43 17.50
N ARG A 175 25.40 1.72 17.68
CA ARG A 175 26.44 2.77 17.69
C ARG A 175 27.10 2.89 19.06
N PHE A 176 26.31 2.80 20.12
CA PHE A 176 26.78 2.99 21.49
C PHE A 176 26.75 1.70 22.32
N GLY A 177 25.95 0.70 21.94
CA GLY A 177 25.93 -0.64 22.54
C GLY A 177 27.30 -1.31 22.55
N ARG A 178 28.19 -0.92 21.62
CA ARG A 178 29.58 -1.40 21.53
C ARG A 178 30.37 -1.17 22.81
N PHE A 179 30.08 -0.08 23.54
CA PHE A 179 30.71 0.19 24.84
C PHE A 179 30.30 -0.80 25.94
N LEU A 180 29.17 -1.49 25.76
CA LEU A 180 28.64 -2.52 26.63
C LEU A 180 28.91 -3.94 26.11
N GLY A 181 29.66 -4.07 24.99
CA GLY A 181 29.92 -5.35 24.34
C GLY A 181 28.80 -5.83 23.39
N LEU A 182 27.75 -5.03 23.18
CA LEU A 182 26.67 -5.32 22.23
C LEU A 182 27.00 -4.69 20.88
N MET A 183 27.52 -5.48 19.94
CA MET A 183 27.94 -4.97 18.62
C MET A 183 26.79 -4.90 17.63
N HIS A 184 25.87 -5.86 17.72
CA HIS A 184 24.80 -6.09 16.76
C HIS A 184 23.50 -6.38 17.49
N VAL A 185 22.39 -6.11 16.82
CA VAL A 185 21.05 -6.57 17.22
C VAL A 185 20.43 -7.29 16.02
N ASP A 186 19.82 -8.43 16.31
CA ASP A 186 19.04 -9.17 15.34
C ASP A 186 17.62 -8.60 15.31
N LEU A 187 17.09 -8.37 14.12
CA LEU A 187 15.76 -7.82 13.89
C LEU A 187 15.05 -8.65 12.83
N THR A 188 13.96 -9.29 13.21
CA THR A 188 13.10 -10.02 12.28
C THR A 188 11.72 -9.35 12.26
N VAL A 189 11.24 -9.03 11.07
CA VAL A 189 9.90 -8.49 10.85
C VAL A 189 9.15 -9.40 9.90
N GLN A 190 7.88 -9.64 10.21
CA GLN A 190 6.98 -10.42 9.37
C GLN A 190 5.65 -9.69 9.25
N VAL A 191 5.19 -9.52 8.01
CA VAL A 191 3.90 -8.92 7.68
C VAL A 191 3.12 -9.88 6.80
N GLN A 192 1.81 -9.91 7.00
CA GLN A 192 0.88 -10.72 6.23
C GLN A 192 -0.18 -9.83 5.61
N ALA A 193 -0.40 -9.99 4.31
CA ALA A 193 -1.56 -9.46 3.61
C ALA A 193 -2.39 -10.64 3.08
N SER A 194 -3.71 -10.53 3.18
CA SER A 194 -4.66 -11.54 2.72
C SER A 194 -5.78 -10.89 1.91
N LEU A 195 -6.17 -11.53 0.82
CA LEU A 195 -7.29 -11.12 -0.01
C LEU A 195 -8.57 -11.83 0.44
N ASP A 196 -9.59 -11.06 0.82
CA ASP A 196 -10.94 -11.57 1.00
C ASP A 196 -11.67 -11.61 -0.34
N GLN A 197 -11.52 -12.73 -1.07
CA GLN A 197 -12.22 -12.98 -2.33
C GLN A 197 -13.73 -13.21 -2.15
N ARG A 198 -14.28 -13.13 -0.92
CA ARG A 198 -15.72 -13.23 -0.65
C ARG A 198 -16.45 -11.89 -0.77
N VAL A 199 -15.76 -10.79 -1.09
CA VAL A 199 -16.44 -9.52 -1.37
C VAL A 199 -17.03 -9.59 -2.78
N TYR A 200 -18.20 -10.22 -2.90
CA TYR A 200 -18.99 -10.28 -4.12
C TYR A 200 -20.06 -9.19 -4.16
N GLY A 201 -20.09 -8.24 -3.22
CA GLY A 201 -21.13 -7.21 -3.19
C GLY A 201 -21.10 -6.31 -1.96
N PHE A 202 -22.03 -5.37 -1.92
CA PHE A 202 -22.24 -4.44 -0.82
C PHE A 202 -23.74 -4.26 -0.52
N GLN A 203 -24.03 -3.90 0.73
CA GLN A 203 -25.35 -3.45 1.15
C GLN A 203 -25.19 -2.34 2.21
N PRO A 204 -26.05 -1.31 2.20
CA PRO A 204 -26.19 -0.36 3.29
C PRO A 204 -26.47 -1.09 4.61
N VAL A 205 -25.85 -0.64 5.70
CA VAL A 205 -26.02 -1.22 7.04
C VAL A 205 -26.47 -0.11 7.98
N ASP A 206 -27.45 -0.39 8.84
CA ASP A 206 -27.90 0.52 9.90
C ASP A 206 -28.24 1.95 9.41
N HIS A 207 -28.87 2.05 8.24
CA HIS A 207 -29.22 3.30 7.56
C HIS A 207 -28.03 4.15 7.08
N ALA A 208 -26.81 3.63 7.17
CA ALA A 208 -25.65 4.24 6.53
C ALA A 208 -25.62 3.85 5.05
N ASN A 209 -25.50 4.85 4.19
CA ASN A 209 -25.31 4.65 2.76
C ASN A 209 -23.99 3.89 2.50
N ALA A 210 -23.97 3.05 1.47
CA ALA A 210 -22.75 2.42 1.00
C ALA A 210 -21.89 3.51 0.30
N PRO A 211 -20.67 3.83 0.79
CA PRO A 211 -19.87 4.96 0.30
C PRO A 211 -19.14 4.62 -1.00
N LEU A 212 -19.91 4.25 -2.01
CA LEU A 212 -19.42 3.73 -3.27
C LEU A 212 -20.42 4.08 -4.36
N PHE A 213 -19.89 4.40 -5.53
CA PHE A 213 -20.66 4.80 -6.70
C PHE A 213 -20.21 3.94 -7.87
N PRO A 214 -20.95 2.86 -8.22
CA PRO A 214 -20.54 1.95 -9.28
C PRO A 214 -20.60 2.67 -10.63
N LEU A 215 -19.43 2.75 -11.26
CA LEU A 215 -19.27 3.31 -12.60
C LEU A 215 -19.31 2.18 -13.62
N VAL A 216 -20.21 2.26 -14.60
CA VAL A 216 -20.23 1.35 -15.75
C VAL A 216 -19.92 2.17 -16.99
N VAL A 217 -18.84 1.82 -17.70
CA VAL A 217 -18.55 2.36 -19.03
C VAL A 217 -19.43 1.60 -20.03
N ALA A 218 -20.53 2.23 -20.46
CA ALA A 218 -21.48 1.58 -21.35
C ALA A 218 -20.83 1.29 -22.73
N PRO A 219 -21.16 0.15 -23.37
CA PRO A 219 -20.62 -0.24 -24.69
C PRO A 219 -21.04 0.68 -25.85
N ALA A 220 -21.93 1.64 -25.61
CA ALA A 220 -22.27 2.69 -26.58
C ALA A 220 -21.16 3.74 -26.75
N GLY A 221 -20.15 3.76 -25.87
CA GLY A 221 -18.93 4.56 -26.00
C GLY A 221 -17.71 3.72 -26.39
N SER A 222 -16.63 4.38 -26.81
CA SER A 222 -15.31 3.73 -26.92
C SER A 222 -14.94 3.15 -25.54
N PRO A 223 -14.52 1.88 -25.42
CA PRO A 223 -13.92 1.34 -24.18
C PRO A 223 -12.74 2.19 -23.68
N GLU A 224 -12.14 2.93 -24.61
CA GLU A 224 -11.05 3.86 -24.40
C GLU A 224 -11.52 5.28 -24.07
N SER A 225 -12.83 5.56 -24.00
CA SER A 225 -13.36 6.93 -23.78
C SER A 225 -12.82 7.60 -22.51
N TRP A 226 -12.61 6.82 -21.44
CA TRP A 226 -11.96 7.30 -20.23
C TRP A 226 -10.46 7.60 -20.46
N ARG A 227 -9.75 6.77 -21.24
CA ARG A 227 -8.35 6.99 -21.63
C ARG A 227 -8.22 8.21 -22.55
N GLU A 228 -9.10 8.32 -23.53
CA GLU A 228 -9.21 9.43 -24.47
C GLU A 228 -9.51 10.73 -23.73
N GLN A 229 -10.33 10.72 -22.67
CA GLN A 229 -10.59 11.90 -21.85
C GLN A 229 -9.41 12.27 -20.95
N ALA A 230 -8.77 11.29 -20.32
CA ALA A 230 -7.56 11.49 -19.53
C ALA A 230 -6.37 12.01 -20.36
N CYS A 231 -6.35 11.71 -21.68
CA CYS A 231 -5.32 12.15 -22.63
C CYS A 231 -5.81 13.23 -23.62
N ALA A 232 -7.00 13.83 -23.42
CA ALA A 232 -7.58 14.79 -24.36
C ALA A 232 -6.83 16.14 -24.34
N GLU A 233 -6.86 16.85 -25.48
CA GLU A 233 -6.35 18.23 -25.55
C GLU A 233 -7.06 19.13 -24.53
N THR A 234 -6.31 20.10 -23.99
CA THR A 234 -6.80 20.96 -22.91
C THR A 234 -7.96 21.83 -23.35
N LEU A 235 -9.06 21.74 -22.63
CA LEU A 235 -10.21 22.60 -22.81
C LEU A 235 -10.50 23.32 -21.49
N ALA A 236 -10.40 24.65 -21.50
CA ALA A 236 -10.56 25.47 -20.30
C ALA A 236 -11.93 25.21 -19.62
N GLY A 237 -11.90 24.83 -18.34
CA GLY A 237 -13.10 24.47 -17.58
C GLY A 237 -13.64 23.06 -17.85
N ALA A 238 -12.84 22.17 -18.48
CA ALA A 238 -13.26 20.81 -18.82
C ALA A 238 -12.20 19.72 -18.63
N ASN A 239 -10.90 20.00 -18.54
CA ASN A 239 -9.87 19.05 -18.09
C ASN A 239 -8.56 19.75 -17.69
N ASP A 240 -7.85 19.12 -16.77
CA ASP A 240 -6.50 19.51 -16.33
C ASP A 240 -5.42 18.73 -17.12
N GLN A 241 -4.27 19.36 -17.36
CA GLN A 241 -3.26 18.89 -18.32
C GLN A 241 -2.42 17.72 -17.80
N TYR A 242 -2.55 16.55 -18.42
CA TYR A 242 -1.69 15.39 -18.15
C TYR A 242 -1.27 14.68 -19.42
N SER A 243 -0.02 14.22 -19.46
CA SER A 243 0.39 13.14 -20.36
C SER A 243 0.58 11.87 -19.54
N VAL A 244 -0.10 10.81 -19.95
CA VAL A 244 0.06 9.48 -19.35
C VAL A 244 0.99 8.68 -20.25
N ASP A 245 2.15 8.31 -19.73
CA ASP A 245 3.02 7.34 -20.38
C ASP A 245 2.63 5.93 -19.91
N TRP A 246 1.78 5.29 -20.70
CA TRP A 246 1.27 3.94 -20.45
C TRP A 246 2.34 2.84 -20.50
N GLY A 247 3.55 3.13 -21.01
CA GLY A 247 4.66 2.20 -20.96
C GLY A 247 5.39 2.19 -19.62
N SER A 248 5.27 3.28 -18.85
CA SER A 248 5.93 3.46 -17.55
C SER A 248 4.97 3.67 -16.39
N ASP A 249 3.65 3.63 -16.63
CA ASP A 249 2.60 4.00 -15.67
C ASP A 249 2.86 5.35 -14.98
N SER A 250 3.48 6.30 -15.70
CA SER A 250 3.79 7.62 -15.17
C SER A 250 2.82 8.68 -15.69
N VAL A 251 2.38 9.55 -14.78
CA VAL A 251 1.56 10.73 -15.08
C VAL A 251 2.47 11.95 -14.98
N THR A 252 2.64 12.67 -16.09
CA THR A 252 3.45 13.89 -16.10
C THR A 252 2.53 15.10 -16.26
N PRO A 253 2.52 16.05 -15.32
CA PRO A 253 1.83 17.31 -15.54
C PRO A 253 2.55 18.06 -16.67
N GLU A 254 1.82 18.45 -17.72
CA GLU A 254 2.43 19.31 -18.75
C GLU A 254 2.62 20.71 -18.17
N SER A 255 3.87 21.14 -18.00
CA SER A 255 4.17 22.48 -17.52
C SER A 255 3.69 23.52 -18.54
N ARG A 256 2.78 24.42 -18.12
CA ARG A 256 2.46 25.61 -18.92
C ARG A 256 3.21 26.83 -18.41
N GLU A 257 3.85 27.54 -19.33
CA GLU A 257 4.36 28.89 -19.10
C GLU A 257 3.16 29.84 -18.91
N ILE A 258 3.13 30.55 -17.77
CA ILE A 258 2.03 31.46 -17.40
C ILE A 258 2.13 32.73 -18.24
N LEU A 259 1.39 32.80 -19.34
CA LEU A 259 1.12 34.05 -20.06
C LEU A 259 -0.13 34.72 -19.47
N GLY A 260 0.06 35.71 -18.60
CA GLY A 260 -1.00 36.70 -18.28
C GLY A 260 -1.51 36.78 -16.83
N GLY A 261 -0.88 36.11 -15.85
CA GLY A 261 -1.04 36.46 -14.43
C GLY A 261 -2.41 36.22 -13.78
N ALA A 262 -3.30 35.43 -14.39
CA ALA A 262 -4.50 34.94 -13.72
C ALA A 262 -4.20 33.59 -13.05
N PHE A 263 -4.60 33.44 -11.78
CA PHE A 263 -4.59 32.17 -11.07
C PHE A 263 -5.50 31.17 -11.81
N LYS A 264 -4.92 30.35 -12.68
CA LYS A 264 -5.43 28.99 -12.89
C LYS A 264 -4.98 28.17 -11.70
N ALA A 265 -5.85 27.32 -11.15
CA ALA A 265 -5.41 26.27 -10.25
C ALA A 265 -4.21 25.57 -10.90
N GLU A 266 -3.08 25.54 -10.21
CA GLU A 266 -1.94 24.75 -10.71
C GLU A 266 -2.41 23.30 -10.77
N PRO A 267 -2.09 22.55 -11.84
CA PRO A 267 -2.42 21.13 -11.92
C PRO A 267 -1.90 20.43 -10.66
N ASP A 268 -2.78 19.76 -9.92
CA ASP A 268 -2.43 19.12 -8.64
C ASP A 268 -1.80 17.73 -8.83
N GLY A 269 -1.65 17.28 -10.08
CA GLY A 269 -1.06 15.98 -10.41
C GLY A 269 -2.09 14.86 -10.52
N VAL A 270 -3.38 15.14 -10.38
CA VAL A 270 -4.44 14.13 -10.39
C VAL A 270 -5.22 14.18 -11.73
N PRO A 271 -5.16 13.13 -12.56
CA PRO A 271 -5.99 13.03 -13.77
C PRO A 271 -7.48 13.18 -13.43
N GLU A 272 -8.12 14.19 -14.03
CA GLU A 272 -9.54 14.47 -13.79
C GLU A 272 -10.40 13.91 -14.93
N ILE A 273 -11.51 13.27 -14.55
CA ILE A 273 -12.53 12.80 -15.48
C ILE A 273 -13.77 13.66 -15.26
N VAL A 274 -14.21 14.37 -16.29
CA VAL A 274 -15.47 15.11 -16.22
C VAL A 274 -16.62 14.16 -16.49
N LEU A 275 -17.36 13.88 -15.42
CA LEU A 275 -18.62 13.15 -15.48
C LEU A 275 -19.72 14.10 -15.94
N ARG A 276 -20.30 13.86 -17.12
CA ARG A 276 -21.47 14.61 -17.60
C ARG A 276 -22.70 13.71 -17.59
N ILE A 277 -23.70 14.14 -16.83
CA ILE A 277 -24.99 13.46 -16.73
C ILE A 277 -25.87 14.01 -17.86
N SER A 278 -26.34 13.15 -18.76
CA SER A 278 -27.22 13.53 -19.87
C SER A 278 -28.41 12.58 -19.95
N PRO A 279 -29.46 12.80 -19.14
CA PRO A 279 -30.59 11.88 -19.08
C PRO A 279 -31.26 11.78 -20.47
N GLY A 280 -31.35 10.55 -20.98
CA GLY A 280 -32.00 10.25 -22.26
C GLY A 280 -31.27 10.75 -23.52
N ARG A 281 -30.01 11.15 -23.43
CA ARG A 281 -29.18 11.48 -24.60
C ARG A 281 -27.88 10.71 -24.56
N VAL A 282 -27.64 9.90 -25.59
CA VAL A 282 -26.28 9.41 -25.90
C VAL A 282 -25.43 10.64 -26.16
N ALA A 283 -24.44 10.87 -25.29
CA ALA A 283 -23.46 11.89 -25.54
C ALA A 283 -22.69 11.58 -26.83
N THR A 284 -22.70 12.50 -27.79
CA THR A 284 -22.05 12.32 -29.10
C THR A 284 -20.69 13.02 -29.20
N GLY A 285 -20.04 13.30 -28.07
CA GLY A 285 -18.71 13.92 -28.02
C GLY A 285 -17.60 12.90 -27.77
N PRO A 286 -16.40 13.06 -28.36
CA PRO A 286 -15.28 12.11 -28.25
C PRO A 286 -14.65 11.94 -26.86
N HIS A 287 -15.21 12.52 -25.80
CA HIS A 287 -14.61 12.51 -24.45
C HIS A 287 -15.67 12.50 -23.34
N LEU A 288 -16.80 11.82 -23.56
CA LEU A 288 -17.91 11.86 -22.63
C LEU A 288 -18.26 10.45 -22.15
N ILE A 289 -17.98 10.18 -20.88
CA ILE A 289 -18.50 9.01 -20.18
C ILE A 289 -19.97 9.28 -19.89
N SER A 290 -20.83 8.73 -20.74
CA SER A 290 -22.27 8.77 -20.55
C SER A 290 -22.66 7.64 -19.60
N PHE A 291 -23.30 7.99 -18.48
CA PHE A 291 -24.02 7.02 -17.68
C PHE A 291 -25.33 6.72 -18.38
N ASP A 292 -25.53 5.47 -18.79
CA ASP A 292 -26.86 4.99 -19.16
C ASP A 292 -27.64 4.73 -17.87
N ALA A 293 -27.89 5.81 -17.13
CA ALA A 293 -28.86 5.80 -16.06
C ALA A 293 -30.23 5.87 -16.75
N ALA A 294 -30.98 4.77 -16.72
CA ALA A 294 -32.45 4.82 -16.77
C ALA A 294 -32.92 6.03 -15.94
N PRO A 295 -33.98 6.76 -16.29
CA PRO A 295 -34.19 8.18 -15.94
C PRO A 295 -34.06 8.48 -14.45
N LEU A 296 -32.83 8.58 -13.97
CA LEU A 296 -32.45 9.10 -12.67
C LEU A 296 -32.36 10.60 -12.90
N ASP A 297 -33.06 11.36 -12.07
CA ASP A 297 -32.86 12.79 -12.07
C ASP A 297 -31.44 13.12 -11.59
N GLU A 298 -30.92 14.25 -12.06
CA GLU A 298 -29.57 14.73 -11.77
C GLU A 298 -29.32 14.86 -10.25
N ALA A 299 -30.36 15.22 -9.50
CA ALA A 299 -30.31 15.36 -8.05
C ALA A 299 -30.10 14.02 -7.32
N THR A 300 -30.73 12.94 -7.77
CA THR A 300 -30.54 11.60 -7.21
C THR A 300 -29.11 11.12 -7.46
N LEU A 301 -28.60 11.36 -8.66
CA LEU A 301 -27.24 10.98 -9.03
C LEU A 301 -26.18 11.80 -8.26
N GLU A 302 -26.34 13.12 -8.14
CA GLU A 302 -25.50 13.96 -7.30
C GLU A 302 -25.53 13.50 -5.84
N SER A 303 -26.72 13.20 -5.32
CA SER A 303 -26.88 12.65 -3.97
C SER A 303 -26.14 11.32 -3.80
N GLN A 304 -26.18 10.41 -4.77
CA GLN A 304 -25.45 9.14 -4.70
C GLN A 304 -23.93 9.32 -4.78
N ILE A 305 -23.44 10.29 -5.55
CA ILE A 305 -22.00 10.61 -5.61
C ILE A 305 -21.52 11.18 -4.27
N VAL A 306 -22.27 12.08 -3.66
CA VAL A 306 -21.87 12.76 -2.41
C VAL A 306 -22.10 11.90 -1.18
N LEU A 307 -23.24 11.21 -1.12
CA LEU A 307 -23.70 10.49 0.07
C LEU A 307 -23.56 8.98 -0.06
N GLY A 308 -23.22 8.44 -1.23
CA GLY A 308 -23.21 7.00 -1.49
C GLY A 308 -24.60 6.43 -1.79
N LEU A 309 -24.66 5.13 -2.08
CA LEU A 309 -25.90 4.41 -2.37
C LEU A 309 -26.69 4.14 -1.08
N SER A 310 -27.92 4.65 -1.02
CA SER A 310 -28.85 4.38 0.06
C SER A 310 -29.52 3.01 -0.07
N ALA A 311 -30.19 2.57 1.00
CA ALA A 311 -31.01 1.36 0.96
C ALA A 311 -32.14 1.47 -0.09
N ALA A 312 -32.66 2.67 -0.32
CA ALA A 312 -33.70 2.93 -1.31
C ALA A 312 -33.17 2.74 -2.74
N ASP A 313 -31.95 3.20 -3.01
CA ASP A 313 -31.29 3.06 -4.32
C ASP A 313 -31.08 1.59 -4.71
N LEU A 314 -30.88 0.72 -3.71
CA LEU A 314 -30.70 -0.71 -3.92
C LEU A 314 -31.99 -1.53 -3.85
N LEU A 315 -33.16 -0.93 -3.55
CA LEU A 315 -34.44 -1.65 -3.52
C LEU A 315 -34.72 -2.45 -4.81
N PRO A 316 -34.48 -1.90 -6.03
CA PRO A 316 -34.67 -2.67 -7.27
C PRO A 316 -33.78 -3.92 -7.34
N LEU A 317 -32.63 -3.89 -6.67
CA LEU A 317 -31.66 -5.00 -6.59
C LEU A 317 -31.89 -5.89 -5.34
N GLY A 318 -33.03 -5.74 -4.66
CA GLY A 318 -33.32 -6.52 -3.45
C GLY A 318 -32.57 -6.03 -2.19
N GLY A 319 -32.20 -4.74 -2.16
CA GLY A 319 -31.54 -4.09 -1.02
C GLY A 319 -30.02 -4.30 -0.95
N LYS A 320 -29.44 -4.96 -1.94
CA LYS A 320 -27.99 -5.21 -2.04
C LYS A 320 -27.55 -5.18 -3.49
N PHE A 321 -26.30 -4.84 -3.71
CA PHE A 321 -25.63 -5.02 -4.99
C PHE A 321 -24.66 -6.18 -4.82
N ALA A 322 -24.83 -7.26 -5.57
CA ALA A 322 -23.93 -8.40 -5.50
C ALA A 322 -23.73 -9.01 -6.88
N LEU A 323 -22.46 -9.23 -7.23
CA LEU A 323 -22.06 -10.11 -8.29
C LEU A 323 -22.44 -11.55 -7.95
N SER A 324 -22.85 -12.29 -8.97
CA SER A 324 -23.02 -13.73 -8.93
C SER A 324 -21.65 -14.44 -8.75
N ARG A 325 -21.69 -15.77 -8.64
CA ARG A 325 -20.46 -16.57 -8.54
C ARG A 325 -19.59 -16.54 -9.79
N ASP A 326 -20.19 -16.26 -10.95
CA ASP A 326 -19.51 -16.08 -12.23
C ASP A 326 -19.10 -14.62 -12.49
N GLY A 327 -19.23 -13.74 -11.49
CA GLY A 327 -18.84 -12.34 -11.59
C GLY A 327 -19.81 -11.48 -12.42
N THR A 328 -20.98 -12.01 -12.77
CA THR A 328 -22.02 -11.29 -13.50
C THR A 328 -22.94 -10.54 -12.53
N LEU A 329 -23.43 -9.38 -12.97
CA LEU A 329 -24.44 -8.62 -12.23
C LEU A 329 -25.78 -8.82 -12.92
N ASP A 330 -26.67 -9.61 -12.32
CA ASP A 330 -28.03 -9.76 -12.80
C ASP A 330 -28.83 -8.49 -12.48
N LEU A 331 -28.95 -7.62 -13.48
CA LEU A 331 -29.84 -6.47 -13.38
C LEU A 331 -31.30 -6.90 -13.58
N PRO A 332 -32.24 -6.38 -12.77
CA PRO A 332 -33.66 -6.59 -12.99
C PRO A 332 -34.00 -6.17 -14.42
N GLN A 333 -34.57 -7.09 -15.19
CA GLN A 333 -35.08 -6.73 -16.51
C GLN A 333 -36.15 -5.65 -16.31
N PRO A 334 -36.10 -4.52 -17.05
CA PRO A 334 -37.13 -3.51 -16.94
C PRO A 334 -38.48 -4.18 -17.25
N THR A 335 -39.41 -4.14 -16.30
CA THR A 335 -40.77 -4.62 -16.56
C THR A 335 -41.33 -3.74 -17.66
N ALA A 336 -41.68 -4.37 -18.80
CA ALA A 336 -42.30 -3.67 -19.90
C ALA A 336 -43.54 -2.90 -19.40
N PRO A 337 -43.71 -1.63 -19.83
CA PRO A 337 -44.77 -0.74 -19.32
C PRO A 337 -46.18 -1.26 -19.59
#